data_AF-A0A3B9DEJ6-F1
#
_entry.id   AF-A0A3B9DEJ6-F1
#
_cell.length_a   1.000
_cell.length_b   1.000
_cell.length_c   1.000
_cell.angle_alpha   90.00
_cell.angle_beta   90.00
_cell.angle_gamma   90.00
#
_symmetry.space_group_name_H-M   'P 1'
#
loop_
_entity.id
_entity.type
_entity.pdbx_description
1 polymer ?
#
loop_
_entity_poly.entity_id
_entity_poly.type
_entity_poly.pdbx_seq_one_letter_code
_entity_poly.pdbx_strand_id
1 'polypeptide(L)' 'MSPDNIEQSHKLDNICYDIRGPALEEAKKLEDEGHQILRLNIGNPAAFGFNAPDEILIDVVQNLHYAQGYSDSKGLYS' A
#
# COMPACT_ATOMS: atom_id res chain seq x y z
N MET A 1 28.74 3.68 27.48
CA MET A 1 28.66 3.15 26.11
C MET A 1 27.41 3.74 25.51
N SER A 2 27.58 4.73 24.63
CA SER A 2 26.49 5.27 23.82
C SER A 2 26.04 4.17 22.85
N PRO A 3 24.74 4.02 22.56
CA PRO A 3 24.30 3.02 21.60
C PRO A 3 24.96 3.29 20.23
N ASP A 4 25.52 2.26 19.62
CA ASP A 4 26.04 2.33 18.26
C ASP A 4 24.92 2.83 17.33
N ASN A 5 25.18 3.92 16.62
CA ASN A 5 24.20 4.56 15.75
C ASN A 5 23.95 3.64 14.55
N ILE A 6 22.77 3.03 14.46
CA ILE A 6 22.40 2.18 13.33
C ILE A 6 21.97 3.08 12.18
N GLU A 7 22.83 3.21 11.17
CA GLU A 7 22.55 4.01 9.96
C GLU A 7 21.94 3.16 8.83
N GLN A 8 21.20 3.82 7.95
CA GLN A 8 20.58 3.19 6.78
C GLN A 8 21.66 2.71 5.79
N SER A 9 21.42 1.58 5.12
CA SER A 9 22.35 1.09 4.10
C SER A 9 22.47 2.06 2.92
N HIS A 10 23.70 2.30 2.47
CA HIS A 10 24.01 3.12 1.29
C HIS A 10 23.28 2.72 0.00
N LYS A 11 22.77 1.49 -0.09
CA LYS A 11 21.98 1.03 -1.25
C LYS A 11 20.65 1.78 -1.39
N LEU A 12 20.19 2.42 -0.31
CA LEU A 12 18.92 3.15 -0.26
C LEU A 12 19.09 4.66 -0.49
N ASP A 13 20.33 5.18 -0.55
CA ASP A 13 20.62 6.63 -0.56
C ASP A 13 19.96 7.38 -1.73
N ASN A 14 19.69 6.70 -2.84
CA ASN A 14 19.08 7.29 -4.05
C ASN A 14 17.67 6.76 -4.35
N ILE A 15 17.01 6.10 -3.39
CA ILE A 15 15.66 5.60 -3.56
C ILE A 15 14.65 6.62 -3.05
N CYS A 16 13.97 7.30 -3.97
CA CYS A 16 12.91 8.25 -3.65
C CYS A 16 11.56 7.73 -4.17
N TYR A 17 10.74 7.18 -3.26
CA TYR A 17 9.34 6.83 -3.55
C TYR A 17 8.41 7.74 -2.75
N ASP A 18 8.29 8.99 -3.20
CA ASP A 18 7.63 10.08 -2.46
C ASP A 18 6.11 10.13 -2.58
N ILE A 19 5.46 9.09 -3.14
CA ILE A 19 3.99 9.01 -3.19
C ILE A 19 3.37 9.09 -1.78
N ARG A 20 4.15 8.74 -0.73
CA ARG A 20 3.79 8.88 0.68
C ARG A 20 4.76 9.77 1.47
N GLY A 21 5.42 10.70 0.80
CA GLY A 21 6.41 11.58 1.40
C GLY A 21 5.81 12.74 2.23
N PRO A 22 6.59 13.80 2.51
CA PRO A 22 6.21 14.91 3.39
C PRO A 22 4.91 15.62 2.99
N ALA A 23 4.60 15.65 1.70
CA ALA A 23 3.34 16.22 1.20
C ALA A 23 2.10 15.47 1.70
N LEU A 24 2.19 14.14 1.86
CA LEU A 24 1.11 13.35 2.43
C LEU A 24 0.95 13.59 3.93
N GLU A 25 2.06 13.79 4.66
CA GLU A 25 2.01 14.12 6.09
C GLU A 25 1.28 15.43 6.31
N GLU A 26 1.57 16.45 5.50
CA GLU A 26 0.90 17.74 5.61
C GLU A 26 -0.57 17.67 5.19
N ALA A 27 -0.88 16.95 4.10
CA ALA A 27 -2.25 16.70 3.70
C ALA A 27 -3.05 16.01 4.83
N LYS A 28 -2.43 15.07 5.55
CA LYS A 28 -3.05 14.39 6.69
C LYS A 28 -3.31 15.33 7.87
N LYS A 29 -2.38 16.24 8.18
CA LYS A 29 -2.61 17.26 9.23
C LYS A 29 -3.80 18.16 8.89
N LEU A 30 -3.89 18.61 7.64
CA LEU A 30 -5.04 19.41 7.19
C LEU A 30 -6.36 18.62 7.29
N GLU A 31 -6.34 17.32 6.95
CA GLU A 31 -7.50 16.45 7.16
C GLU A 31 -7.88 16.33 8.65
N ASP A 32 -6.90 16.17 9.55
CA ASP A 32 -7.12 16.10 11.00
C ASP A 32 -7.64 17.43 11.59
N GLU A 33 -7.29 18.56 10.98
CA GLU A 33 -7.85 19.90 11.27
C GLU A 33 -9.27 20.09 10.71
N GLY A 34 -9.79 19.12 9.95
CA GLY A 34 -11.15 19.11 9.40
C GLY A 34 -11.26 19.61 7.96
N HIS A 35 -10.15 19.88 7.28
CA HIS A 35 -10.16 20.26 5.86
C HIS A 35 -10.42 19.05 4.97
N GLN A 36 -11.27 19.21 3.96
CA GLN A 36 -11.41 18.20 2.91
C GLN A 36 -10.27 18.33 1.91
N ILE A 37 -9.47 17.28 1.77
CA ILE A 37 -8.39 17.20 0.79
C ILE A 37 -8.79 16.22 -0.32
N LEU A 38 -8.84 16.72 -1.56
CA LEU A 38 -9.07 15.88 -2.73
C LEU A 38 -7.74 15.24 -3.18
N ARG A 39 -7.62 13.93 -3.01
CA ARG A 39 -6.39 13.18 -3.31
C ARG A 39 -6.30 12.79 -4.78
N LEU A 40 -5.64 13.61 -5.58
CA LEU A 40 -5.37 13.31 -7.01
C LEU A 40 -3.98 12.69 -7.26
N ASN A 41 -3.23 12.43 -6.18
CA ASN A 41 -1.87 11.92 -6.21
C ASN A 41 -1.79 10.39 -6.21
N ILE A 42 -2.89 9.67 -5.92
CA ILE A 42 -2.91 8.21 -5.78
C ILE A 42 -3.96 7.64 -6.73
N GLY A 43 -3.55 6.72 -7.59
CA GLY A 43 -4.45 5.88 -8.37
C GLY A 43 -5.08 4.78 -7.51
N ASN A 44 -5.86 5.13 -6.49
CA ASN A 44 -6.62 4.20 -5.66
C ASN A 44 -8.08 4.20 -6.13
N PRO A 45 -8.51 3.25 -6.98
CA PRO A 45 -9.85 3.28 -7.57
C PRO A 45 -10.98 3.22 -6.53
N ALA A 46 -10.77 2.50 -5.43
CA ALA A 46 -11.78 2.36 -4.38
C ALA A 46 -12.15 3.70 -3.72
N ALA A 47 -11.18 4.62 -3.58
CA ALA A 47 -11.44 5.96 -3.06
C ALA A 47 -12.33 6.81 -3.98
N PHE A 48 -12.45 6.42 -5.25
CA PHE A 48 -13.30 7.06 -6.26
C PHE A 48 -14.55 6.24 -6.60
N GLY A 49 -14.88 5.22 -5.79
CA GLY A 49 -16.09 4.42 -5.96
C GLY A 49 -15.99 3.29 -7.00
N PHE A 50 -14.78 2.99 -7.50
CA PHE A 50 -14.57 1.82 -8.35
C PHE A 50 -14.37 0.59 -7.47
N ASN A 51 -15.35 -0.31 -7.50
CA ASN A 51 -15.31 -1.59 -6.80
C ASN A 51 -14.83 -2.71 -7.72
N ALA A 52 -14.25 -3.76 -7.13
CA ALA A 52 -13.97 -4.98 -7.87
C ALA A 52 -15.30 -5.61 -8.36
N PRO A 53 -15.33 -6.22 -9.57
CA PRO A 53 -16.47 -6.97 -10.04
C PRO A 53 -16.88 -8.10 -9.09
N ASP A 54 -18.18 -8.36 -8.99
CA ASP A 54 -18.72 -9.39 -8.08
C ASP A 54 -18.15 -10.79 -8.36
N GLU A 55 -17.93 -11.13 -9.64
CA GLU A 55 -17.34 -12.40 -10.05
C GLU A 55 -15.97 -12.64 -9.39
N ILE A 56 -15.12 -11.61 -9.34
CA ILE A 56 -13.81 -11.69 -8.70
C ILE A 56 -13.96 -11.92 -7.19
N LEU A 57 -14.88 -11.19 -6.54
CA LEU A 57 -15.11 -11.31 -5.10
C LEU A 57 -15.61 -12.71 -4.74
N ILE A 58 -16.55 -13.25 -5.51
CA ILE A 58 -17.11 -14.59 -5.32
C ILE A 58 -16.01 -15.64 -5.44
N ASP A 59 -15.21 -15.59 -6.50
CA ASP A 59 -14.15 -16.57 -6.74
C ASP A 59 -13.07 -16.54 -5.64
N VAL A 60 -12.69 -15.34 -5.18
CA VAL A 60 -11.73 -15.19 -4.06
C VAL A 60 -12.30 -15.80 -2.77
N VAL A 61 -13.56 -15.51 -2.44
CA VAL A 61 -14.20 -16.04 -1.22
C VAL A 61 -14.31 -17.56 -1.27
N GLN A 62 -14.72 -18.12 -2.41
CA GLN A 62 -14.85 -19.58 -2.58
C GLN A 62 -13.50 -20.31 -2.44
N ASN A 63 -12.42 -19.71 -2.95
CA ASN A 63 -11.10 -20.33 -2.94
C ASN A 63 -10.29 -20.04 -1.67
N LEU A 64 -10.74 -19.12 -0.81
CA LEU A 64 -10.00 -18.66 0.37
C LEU A 64 -9.61 -19.81 1.32
N HIS A 65 -10.51 -20.79 1.51
CA HIS A 65 -10.25 -21.96 2.36
C HIS A 65 -9.13 -22.86 1.84
N TYR A 66 -8.89 -22.87 0.53
CA TYR A 66 -7.83 -23.66 -0.11
C TYR A 66 -6.51 -22.89 -0.23
N ALA A 67 -6.52 -21.56 -0.07
CA ALA A 67 -5.39 -20.66 -0.30
C ALA A 67 -4.52 -20.38 0.94
N GLN A 68 -4.65 -21.16 2.01
CA GLN A 68 -3.93 -20.95 3.28
C GLN A 68 -2.46 -21.41 3.25
N GLY A 69 -2.10 -22.31 2.33
CA GLY A 69 -0.75 -22.86 2.20
C GLY A 69 0.10 -22.12 1.18
N TYR A 70 1.42 -22.33 1.22
CA TYR A 70 2.31 -21.81 0.20
C TYR A 70 2.06 -22.46 -1.17
N SER A 71 2.06 -21.64 -2.22
CA SER A 71 2.06 -22.09 -3.61
C SER A 71 3.48 -22.22 -4.16
N ASP A 72 3.62 -22.63 -5.43
CA ASP A 72 4.90 -22.50 -6.13
C ASP A 72 5.35 -21.03 -6.19
N SER A 73 6.66 -20.83 -6.23
CA SER A 73 7.32 -19.52 -6.30
C SER A 73 6.89 -18.65 -7.49
N LYS A 74 6.43 -19.27 -8.58
CA LYS A 74 5.95 -18.58 -9.79
C LYS A 74 4.44 -18.34 -9.78
N GLY A 75 3.69 -18.91 -8.84
CA GLY A 75 2.23 -18.78 -8.72
C GLY A 75 1.47 -20.10 -8.79
N LEU A 76 0.13 -20.03 -8.89
CA LEU A 76 -0.76 -21.19 -8.77
C LEU A 76 -0.78 -22.12 -10.00
N TYR A 77 -0.48 -21.61 -11.20
CA TYR A 77 -0.53 -22.37 -12.47
C TYR A 77 0.86 -22.68 -13.05
N SER A 78 1.86 -22.68 -12.18
CA SER A 78 3.29 -22.80 -12.55
C SER A 78 3.70 -24.21 -12.92
#